data_AF-A0A938QU47-F1
#
_entry.id   AF-A0A938QU47-F1
#
_cell.length_a   1.000
_cell.length_b   1.000
_cell.length_c   1.000
_cell.angle_alpha   90.00
_cell.angle_beta   90.00
_cell.angle_gamma   90.00
#
_symmetry.space_group_name_H-M   'P 1'
#
loop_
_entity.id
_entity.type
_entity.pdbx_description
1 polymer ?
#
loop_
_entity_poly.entity_id
_entity_poly.type
_entity_poly.pdbx_seq_one_letter_code
_entity_poly.pdbx_strand_id
1 'polypeptide(L)'
;MSRTTPLVVLALTVFAVLTLPACAPGGAGEGEGEGEGEGEGEGEGEGEGEGEGEGEGEGEGDDGRFAGCPDASTYAGPSAGVSWAMAPTRSIYCGAGDEGRALLDEIAAKVQVGITTGSYFLPTTAGTAAITVPLCAVVDDGLFLSPRGAGAVLTEVSTFGESSVWRWLITQPLTASDDAAWTAELRIDRTTPAGTTPASVPVDGSYVFDFKNDVSVTLCRPECAAPAERRVLESCTFDGVDVRQHTLTFDGGDVVLDLPIGDSFAATEPAMFVRAEGQLDGARFVVEDYFDLVYNPEHHHFRRDFLVFFAAPIGEACGLMVTELDPFAPEELAVVSLVDCDGGAVSTRAVSAAVVERVPR
;
A
#
# COMPACT_ATOMS: atom_id res chain seq x y z
N MET A 1 4.91 61.31 -12.78
CA MET A 1 3.55 61.74 -12.42
C MET A 1 2.85 60.56 -11.75
N SER A 2 2.45 60.77 -10.51
CA SER A 2 1.90 59.81 -9.54
C SER A 2 0.40 59.59 -9.74
N ARG A 3 -0.10 58.34 -9.60
CA ARG A 3 -1.45 57.97 -9.11
C ARG A 3 -1.39 56.53 -8.56
N THR A 4 -1.16 56.32 -7.27
CA THR A 4 -2.13 56.23 -6.14
C THR A 4 -3.04 54.99 -6.17
N THR A 5 -2.70 54.04 -5.30
CA THR A 5 -3.44 52.88 -4.81
C THR A 5 -4.67 53.26 -3.96
N PRO A 6 -5.72 52.42 -3.91
CA PRO A 6 -6.56 52.28 -2.71
C PRO A 6 -6.52 50.83 -2.20
N LEU A 7 -6.13 50.61 -0.95
CA LEU A 7 -6.92 50.69 0.30
C LEU A 7 -7.64 49.37 0.61
N VAL A 8 -7.00 48.63 1.52
CA VAL A 8 -7.45 47.42 2.22
C VAL A 8 -8.68 47.75 3.07
N VAL A 9 -9.73 46.93 2.99
CA VAL A 9 -10.80 46.88 3.99
C VAL A 9 -10.85 45.47 4.56
N LEU A 10 -10.41 45.38 5.81
CA LEU A 10 -10.48 44.27 6.73
C LEU A 10 -11.93 44.11 7.20
N ALA A 11 -12.58 42.98 6.91
CA ALA A 11 -13.87 42.62 7.48
C ALA A 11 -13.69 41.45 8.45
N LEU A 12 -13.72 41.80 9.73
CA LEU A 12 -13.80 40.90 10.89
C LEU A 12 -15.20 40.28 10.91
N THR A 13 -15.33 38.95 10.80
CA THR A 13 -16.60 38.25 11.09
C THR A 13 -16.50 37.44 12.37
N VAL A 14 -17.44 37.75 13.24
CA VAL A 14 -17.63 37.43 14.65
C VAL A 14 -17.82 35.94 14.93
N PHE A 15 -17.11 35.46 15.96
CA PHE A 15 -17.31 34.20 16.67
C PHE A 15 -18.72 34.13 17.29
N ALA A 16 -19.54 33.16 16.86
CA ALA A 16 -20.79 32.83 17.54
C ALA A 16 -20.51 31.76 18.62
N VAL A 17 -20.50 32.21 19.88
CA VAL A 17 -20.47 31.38 21.08
C VAL A 17 -21.86 30.78 21.27
N LEU A 18 -21.98 29.45 21.10
CA LEU A 18 -23.18 28.69 21.46
C LEU A 18 -23.00 28.11 22.86
N THR A 19 -23.62 28.76 23.84
CA THR A 19 -23.83 28.27 25.19
C THR A 19 -24.99 27.27 25.21
N LEU A 20 -24.75 26.04 25.65
CA LEU A 20 -25.82 25.10 26.03
C LEU A 20 -25.93 25.01 27.57
N PRO A 21 -27.16 24.84 28.09
CA PRO A 21 -27.46 24.98 29.51
C PRO A 21 -27.16 23.71 30.32
N ALA A 22 -26.74 23.93 31.58
CA ALA A 22 -26.68 22.95 32.64
C ALA A 22 -28.08 22.46 33.05
N CYS A 23 -28.24 21.16 33.27
CA CYS A 23 -29.32 20.60 34.08
C CYS A 23 -28.85 19.34 34.85
N ALA A 24 -28.72 19.54 36.16
CA ALA A 24 -28.87 18.71 37.36
C ALA A 24 -28.64 17.15 37.38
N PRO A 25 -28.24 16.60 38.55
CA PRO A 25 -27.74 15.24 38.73
C PRO A 25 -28.83 14.25 39.21
N GLY A 26 -28.64 12.94 38.97
CA GLY A 26 -29.35 11.89 39.68
C GLY A 26 -29.32 10.53 38.98
N GLY A 27 -28.76 9.51 39.63
CA GLY A 27 -28.87 8.12 39.21
C GLY A 27 -27.69 7.26 39.67
N ALA A 28 -27.71 6.85 40.94
CA ALA A 28 -26.83 5.82 41.48
C ALA A 28 -27.15 4.46 40.85
N GLY A 29 -26.11 3.71 40.48
CA GLY A 29 -26.18 2.32 40.05
C GLY A 29 -24.88 1.63 40.44
N GLU A 30 -24.85 1.10 41.66
CA GLU A 30 -23.82 0.19 42.17
C GLU A 30 -23.93 -1.16 41.44
N GLY A 31 -22.78 -1.69 41.02
CA GLY A 31 -22.66 -3.00 40.39
C GLY A 31 -21.27 -3.54 40.67
N GLU A 32 -21.08 -4.05 41.89
CA GLU A 32 -19.92 -4.83 42.29
C GLU A 32 -19.96 -6.18 41.57
N GLY A 33 -18.83 -6.53 40.94
CA GLY A 33 -18.61 -7.82 40.32
C GLY A 33 -17.16 -8.22 40.56
N GLU A 34 -16.89 -8.76 41.74
CA GLU A 34 -15.64 -9.44 42.04
C GLU A 34 -15.58 -10.76 41.28
N GLY A 35 -14.50 -10.95 40.53
CA GLY A 35 -14.16 -12.19 39.86
C GLY A 35 -12.67 -12.42 40.00
N GLU A 36 -12.28 -12.98 41.15
CA GLU A 36 -10.95 -13.55 41.34
C GLU A 36 -10.85 -14.84 40.52
N GLY A 37 -9.87 -14.89 39.63
CA GLY A 37 -9.49 -16.07 38.87
C GLY A 37 -7.98 -16.20 38.92
N GLU A 38 -7.48 -16.79 40.01
CA GLU A 38 -6.10 -17.29 40.06
C GLU A 38 -5.98 -18.52 39.16
N GLY A 39 -5.08 -18.42 38.18
CA GLY A 39 -4.67 -19.52 37.34
C GLY A 39 -3.15 -19.52 37.25
N GLU A 40 -2.50 -20.13 38.25
CA GLU A 40 -1.09 -20.49 38.17
C GLU A 40 -0.95 -21.66 37.18
N GLY A 41 -0.22 -21.41 36.10
CA GLY A 41 0.22 -22.42 35.15
C GLY A 41 1.72 -22.29 34.96
N GLU A 42 2.49 -22.93 35.83
CA GLU A 42 3.92 -23.17 35.59
C GLU A 42 4.04 -24.23 34.49
N GLY A 43 4.56 -23.81 33.33
CA GLY A 43 4.98 -24.69 32.25
C GLY A 43 6.45 -24.43 31.96
N GLU A 44 7.34 -25.11 32.68
CA GLU A 44 8.74 -25.23 32.28
C GLU A 44 8.82 -26.14 31.04
N GLY A 45 9.10 -25.53 29.90
CA GLY A 45 9.45 -26.21 28.66
C GLY A 45 10.86 -25.82 28.26
N GLU A 46 11.86 -26.54 28.77
CA GLU A 46 13.20 -26.52 28.20
C GLU A 46 13.17 -27.28 26.86
N GLY A 47 13.20 -26.52 25.76
CA GLY A 47 13.41 -27.02 24.41
C GLY A 47 14.70 -26.43 23.86
N GLU A 48 15.82 -27.09 24.11
CA GLU A 48 17.04 -26.87 23.33
C GLU A 48 16.82 -27.47 21.93
N GLY A 49 16.47 -26.59 20.99
CA GLY A 49 16.48 -26.88 19.56
C GLY A 49 17.66 -26.17 18.92
N GLU A 50 18.81 -26.85 18.83
CA GLU A 50 19.83 -26.48 17.86
C GLU A 50 19.29 -26.78 16.46
N GLY A 51 18.68 -25.78 15.84
CA GLY A 51 18.33 -25.77 14.43
C GLY A 51 19.37 -24.96 13.68
N GLU A 52 20.39 -25.61 13.13
CA GLU A 52 21.15 -25.06 12.01
C GLU A 52 20.20 -25.01 10.81
N GLY A 53 19.50 -23.88 10.67
CA GLY A 53 18.73 -23.54 9.49
C GLY A 53 19.66 -22.91 8.46
N GLU A 54 20.29 -23.72 7.62
CA GLU A 54 20.66 -23.25 6.28
C GLU A 54 19.36 -23.04 5.50
N GLY A 55 18.76 -21.87 5.70
CA GLY A 55 17.62 -21.39 4.93
C GLY A 55 18.12 -20.91 3.59
N GLU A 56 18.30 -21.82 2.64
CA GLU A 56 18.07 -21.49 1.23
C GLU A 56 16.55 -21.28 1.07
N GLY A 57 16.10 -20.11 1.51
CA GLY A 57 14.80 -19.60 1.17
C GLY A 57 14.82 -19.25 -0.32
N GLU A 58 14.48 -20.22 -1.17
CA GLU A 58 13.96 -19.92 -2.49
C GLU A 58 12.69 -19.10 -2.28
N GLY A 59 12.85 -17.78 -2.27
CA GLY A 59 11.75 -16.84 -2.23
C GLY A 59 10.97 -16.98 -3.53
N GLU A 60 9.87 -17.73 -3.48
CA GLU A 60 8.79 -17.68 -4.45
C GLU A 60 8.33 -16.22 -4.53
N GLY A 61 8.81 -15.46 -5.52
CA GLY A 61 8.39 -14.07 -5.70
C GLY A 61 9.35 -13.13 -6.44
N ASP A 62 10.61 -13.49 -6.66
CA ASP A 62 11.50 -12.67 -7.50
C ASP A 62 11.48 -13.22 -8.93
N ASP A 63 10.62 -12.69 -9.78
CA ASP A 63 10.60 -12.97 -11.23
C ASP A 63 11.83 -12.41 -11.98
N GLY A 64 12.88 -12.08 -11.22
CA GLY A 64 14.15 -11.54 -11.70
C GLY A 64 14.16 -10.01 -11.79
N ARG A 65 13.01 -9.34 -11.59
CA ARG A 65 12.92 -7.87 -11.62
C ARG A 65 13.83 -7.18 -10.61
N PHE A 66 14.13 -7.84 -9.50
CA PHE A 66 15.00 -7.29 -8.45
C PHE A 66 16.40 -7.90 -8.41
N ALA A 67 16.81 -8.63 -9.46
CA ALA A 67 18.14 -9.23 -9.55
C ALA A 67 19.29 -8.20 -9.48
N GLY A 68 19.04 -6.94 -9.83
CA GLY A 68 20.01 -5.85 -9.73
C GLY A 68 20.11 -5.20 -8.35
N CYS A 69 19.34 -5.67 -7.36
CA CYS A 69 19.33 -5.06 -6.05
C CYS A 69 20.61 -5.29 -5.27
N PRO A 70 21.06 -4.30 -4.48
CA PRO A 70 22.21 -4.48 -3.63
C PRO A 70 21.88 -5.42 -2.48
N ASP A 71 22.88 -6.19 -2.06
CA ASP A 71 22.76 -7.07 -0.91
C ASP A 71 22.52 -6.29 0.39
N ALA A 72 22.00 -6.99 1.41
CA ALA A 72 21.85 -6.47 2.76
C ALA A 72 23.13 -5.87 3.34
N SER A 73 24.30 -6.35 2.89
CA SER A 73 25.62 -5.86 3.32
C SER A 73 25.91 -4.41 2.92
N THR A 74 25.17 -3.86 1.94
CA THR A 74 25.24 -2.44 1.59
C THR A 74 24.55 -1.54 2.60
N TYR A 75 23.83 -2.13 3.55
CA TYR A 75 23.26 -1.42 4.68
C TYR A 75 24.36 -0.76 5.53
N ALA A 76 24.33 0.57 5.60
CA ALA A 76 25.22 1.35 6.44
C ALA A 76 24.52 1.69 7.76
N GLY A 77 24.68 0.85 8.77
CA GLY A 77 24.20 1.09 10.13
C GLY A 77 24.99 0.29 11.17
N PRO A 78 24.77 0.53 12.48
CA PRO A 78 25.48 -0.18 13.53
C PRO A 78 25.11 -1.67 13.52
N SER A 79 26.07 -2.52 13.92
CA SER A 79 25.87 -3.97 14.05
C SER A 79 25.17 -4.38 15.35
N ALA A 80 24.87 -3.42 16.23
CA ALA A 80 24.24 -3.66 17.52
C ALA A 80 23.20 -2.56 17.78
N GLY A 81 22.07 -2.97 18.35
CA GLY A 81 20.91 -2.13 18.53
C GLY A 81 19.74 -2.91 19.10
N VAL A 82 18.74 -2.21 19.62
CA VAL A 82 17.56 -2.81 20.27
C VAL A 82 16.29 -2.74 19.41
N SER A 83 16.30 -1.99 18.30
CA SER A 83 15.18 -1.86 17.36
C SER A 83 15.67 -2.05 15.93
N TRP A 84 14.92 -2.85 15.16
CA TRP A 84 15.29 -3.26 13.81
C TRP A 84 14.07 -3.31 12.91
N ALA A 85 14.18 -2.88 11.66
CA ALA A 85 13.25 -3.25 10.59
C ALA A 85 13.71 -4.59 9.97
N MET A 86 12.83 -5.58 9.94
CA MET A 86 13.14 -6.95 9.54
C MET A 86 12.39 -7.31 8.25
N ALA A 87 13.14 -7.60 7.20
CA ALA A 87 12.65 -8.21 5.97
C ALA A 87 13.14 -9.68 5.97
N PRO A 88 12.36 -10.64 6.50
CA PRO A 88 12.79 -12.04 6.59
C PRO A 88 12.92 -12.70 5.22
N THR A 89 12.16 -12.20 4.25
CA THR A 89 12.26 -12.49 2.81
C THR A 89 12.32 -11.15 2.06
N ARG A 90 12.62 -11.19 0.76
CA ARG A 90 12.53 -9.98 -0.08
C ARG A 90 11.08 -9.50 -0.03
N SER A 91 10.91 -8.28 0.44
CA SER A 91 9.59 -7.69 0.67
C SER A 91 9.24 -6.81 -0.52
N ILE A 92 8.07 -7.04 -1.13
CA ILE A 92 7.65 -6.31 -2.33
C ILE A 92 6.39 -5.52 -2.00
N TYR A 93 6.43 -4.23 -2.32
CA TYR A 93 5.32 -3.29 -2.19
C TYR A 93 4.90 -2.83 -3.59
N CYS A 94 3.59 -2.72 -3.82
CA CYS A 94 3.00 -2.39 -5.11
C CYS A 94 2.34 -1.02 -5.04
N GLY A 95 2.52 -0.20 -6.07
CA GLY A 95 1.85 1.10 -6.17
C GLY A 95 0.34 0.93 -6.14
N ALA A 96 -0.31 1.62 -5.20
CA ALA A 96 -1.76 1.69 -5.13
C ALA A 96 -2.31 2.69 -6.18
N GLY A 97 -3.52 2.40 -6.67
CA GLY A 97 -4.26 3.32 -7.52
C GLY A 97 -4.54 4.65 -6.80
N ASP A 98 -4.61 5.74 -7.57
CA ASP A 98 -4.88 7.08 -7.08
C ASP A 98 -6.19 7.58 -7.68
N GLU A 99 -7.17 7.87 -6.81
CA GLU A 99 -8.48 8.38 -7.20
C GLU A 99 -8.41 9.68 -8.03
N GLY A 100 -7.28 10.38 -8.01
CA GLY A 100 -7.02 11.57 -8.81
C GLY A 100 -6.46 11.32 -10.22
N ARG A 101 -6.13 10.08 -10.58
CA ARG A 101 -5.59 9.70 -11.91
C ARG A 101 -6.65 9.03 -12.77
N ALA A 102 -6.53 9.14 -14.09
CA ALA A 102 -7.34 8.34 -15.01
C ALA A 102 -6.77 6.92 -15.13
N LEU A 103 -7.61 5.94 -15.49
CA LEU A 103 -7.20 4.53 -15.62
C LEU A 103 -5.97 4.33 -16.53
N LEU A 104 -5.90 4.99 -17.68
CA LEU A 104 -4.76 4.84 -18.59
C LEU A 104 -3.49 5.51 -18.05
N ASP A 105 -3.64 6.57 -17.25
CA ASP A 105 -2.50 7.19 -16.58
C ASP A 105 -1.93 6.29 -15.46
N GLU A 106 -2.73 5.36 -14.92
CA GLU A 106 -2.26 4.37 -13.95
C GLU A 106 -1.25 3.39 -14.55
N ILE A 107 -1.31 3.11 -15.87
CA ILE A 107 -0.34 2.24 -16.54
C ILE A 107 1.08 2.76 -16.32
N ALA A 108 1.30 4.06 -16.62
CA ALA A 108 2.59 4.73 -16.44
C ALA A 108 2.91 5.02 -14.96
N ALA A 109 1.93 4.88 -14.06
CA ALA A 109 2.12 5.10 -12.63
C ALA A 109 2.54 3.83 -11.87
N LYS A 110 2.45 2.65 -12.50
CA LYS A 110 2.78 1.37 -11.87
C LYS A 110 4.21 1.31 -11.41
N VAL A 111 4.36 0.76 -10.20
CA VAL A 111 5.65 0.63 -9.53
C VAL A 111 5.61 -0.55 -8.59
N GLN A 112 6.75 -1.25 -8.50
CA GLN A 112 7.05 -2.11 -7.37
C GLN A 112 8.30 -1.62 -6.65
N VAL A 113 8.30 -1.67 -5.33
CA VAL A 113 9.47 -1.40 -4.49
C VAL A 113 9.84 -2.67 -3.75
N GLY A 114 11.10 -3.08 -3.88
CA GLY A 114 11.66 -4.24 -3.21
C GLY A 114 12.60 -3.83 -2.08
N ILE A 115 12.36 -4.32 -0.87
CA ILE A 115 13.32 -4.27 0.24
C ILE A 115 14.03 -5.62 0.28
N THR A 116 15.36 -5.58 0.20
CA THR A 116 16.18 -6.80 0.23
C THR A 116 16.02 -7.50 1.59
N THR A 117 16.15 -8.83 1.63
CA THR A 117 16.14 -9.60 2.87
C THR A 117 17.22 -9.08 3.83
N GLY A 118 16.88 -8.84 5.10
CA GLY A 118 17.84 -8.35 6.08
C GLY A 118 17.23 -7.78 7.35
N SER A 119 18.10 -7.30 8.24
CA SER A 119 17.73 -6.57 9.45
C SER A 119 18.42 -5.21 9.46
N TYR A 120 17.61 -4.15 9.51
CA TYR A 120 18.05 -2.78 9.36
C TYR A 120 17.85 -2.01 10.66
N PHE A 121 18.94 -1.56 11.27
CA PHE A 121 18.89 -0.87 12.55
C PHE A 121 18.02 0.40 12.49
N LEU A 122 17.14 0.55 13.48
CA LEU A 122 16.32 1.73 13.68
C LEU A 122 16.87 2.55 14.85
N PRO A 123 17.36 3.79 14.65
CA PRO A 123 17.90 4.60 15.73
C PRO A 123 16.86 4.89 16.81
N THR A 124 17.23 4.76 18.06
CA THR A 124 16.34 4.99 19.22
C THR A 124 16.56 6.37 19.86
N THR A 125 17.45 7.17 19.29
CA THR A 125 17.69 8.56 19.69
C THR A 125 17.01 9.48 18.67
N ALA A 126 16.19 10.40 19.16
CA ALA A 126 15.51 11.37 18.30
C ALA A 126 16.53 12.24 17.54
N GLY A 127 16.24 12.53 16.27
CA GLY A 127 17.10 13.31 15.38
C GLY A 127 17.36 12.62 14.05
N THR A 128 18.34 13.14 13.31
CA THR A 128 18.69 12.64 11.97
C THR A 128 20.00 11.87 12.01
N ALA A 129 20.04 10.73 11.33
CA ALA A 129 21.25 9.95 11.11
C ALA A 129 21.38 9.54 9.63
N ALA A 130 22.60 9.31 9.18
CA ALA A 130 22.84 8.68 7.87
C ALA A 130 22.55 7.18 7.95
N ILE A 131 21.88 6.65 6.94
CA ILE A 131 21.54 5.23 6.78
C ILE A 131 21.51 4.92 5.29
N THR A 132 21.73 3.68 4.87
CA THR A 132 21.46 3.28 3.48
C THR A 132 20.66 2.01 3.54
N VAL A 133 19.42 2.02 3.05
CA VAL A 133 18.58 0.83 3.01
C VAL A 133 18.69 0.21 1.63
N PRO A 134 18.96 -1.11 1.51
CA PRO A 134 19.07 -1.82 0.23
C PRO A 134 17.67 -2.02 -0.38
N LEU A 135 17.09 -0.90 -0.83
CA LEU A 135 15.77 -0.81 -1.45
C LEU A 135 15.94 -0.46 -2.92
N CYS A 136 15.21 -1.15 -3.78
CA CYS A 136 15.14 -0.85 -5.20
C CYS A 136 13.69 -0.63 -5.61
N ALA A 137 13.52 -0.09 -6.81
CA ALA A 137 12.21 -0.05 -7.42
C ALA A 137 12.26 -0.45 -8.88
N VAL A 138 11.13 -0.90 -9.39
CA VAL A 138 10.88 -1.10 -10.81
C VAL A 138 9.70 -0.23 -11.14
N VAL A 139 9.91 0.71 -12.04
CA VAL A 139 8.86 1.56 -12.61
C VAL A 139 8.70 1.19 -14.09
N ASP A 140 7.64 1.67 -14.73
CA ASP A 140 7.51 1.90 -16.18
C ASP A 140 8.43 1.09 -17.13
N ASP A 141 7.87 0.20 -17.96
CA ASP A 141 8.61 -0.64 -18.93
C ASP A 141 9.79 -1.45 -18.34
N GLY A 142 9.83 -1.64 -17.02
CA GLY A 142 10.90 -2.36 -16.33
C GLY A 142 12.13 -1.51 -16.00
N LEU A 143 12.00 -0.17 -16.00
CA LEU A 143 13.07 0.73 -15.55
C LEU A 143 13.43 0.44 -14.09
N PHE A 144 14.66 -0.06 -13.90
CA PHE A 144 15.21 -0.41 -12.60
C PHE A 144 15.84 0.81 -11.90
N LEU A 145 15.45 1.03 -10.64
CA LEU A 145 15.96 2.06 -9.76
C LEU A 145 16.78 1.42 -8.64
N SER A 146 17.99 1.94 -8.42
CA SER A 146 18.90 1.45 -7.38
C SER A 146 19.35 2.56 -6.41
N PRO A 147 19.75 2.23 -5.16
CA PRO A 147 20.26 3.21 -4.21
C PRO A 147 21.41 4.06 -4.76
N ARG A 148 21.29 5.38 -4.63
CA ARG A 148 22.32 6.35 -4.99
C ARG A 148 22.86 7.06 -3.75
N GLY A 149 24.02 6.61 -3.30
CA GLY A 149 24.69 7.19 -2.14
C GLY A 149 23.95 6.93 -0.83
N ALA A 150 24.31 7.69 0.20
CA ALA A 150 23.70 7.55 1.52
C ALA A 150 22.29 8.14 1.55
N GLY A 151 21.36 7.40 2.16
CA GLY A 151 20.09 7.92 2.62
C GLY A 151 20.19 8.58 4.00
N ALA A 152 19.03 8.90 4.56
CA ALA A 152 18.89 9.46 5.89
C ALA A 152 17.69 8.86 6.62
N VAL A 153 17.75 8.82 7.94
CA VAL A 153 16.61 8.51 8.80
C VAL A 153 16.37 9.65 9.75
N LEU A 154 15.12 10.10 9.83
CA LEU A 154 14.63 10.98 10.89
C LEU A 154 13.87 10.11 11.91
N THR A 155 14.36 10.11 13.15
CA THR A 155 13.69 9.49 14.28
C THR A 155 12.95 10.55 15.07
N GLU A 156 11.63 10.42 15.19
CA GLU A 156 10.79 11.25 16.05
C GLU A 156 10.19 10.39 17.17
N VAL A 157 10.10 10.96 18.37
CA VAL A 157 9.46 10.33 19.52
C VAL A 157 8.54 11.35 20.17
N SER A 158 7.25 11.03 20.21
CA SER A 158 6.24 11.85 20.86
C SER A 158 5.55 11.06 21.96
N THR A 159 5.53 11.57 23.19
CA THR A 159 4.90 10.90 24.34
C THR A 159 3.61 11.61 24.73
N PHE A 160 2.52 10.85 24.79
CA PHE A 160 1.19 11.33 25.16
C PHE A 160 0.63 10.42 26.27
N GLY A 161 0.56 10.94 27.49
CA GLY A 161 0.12 10.15 28.65
C GLY A 161 1.01 8.93 28.87
N GLU A 162 0.41 7.75 28.81
CA GLU A 162 1.08 6.46 29.04
C GLU A 162 1.62 5.81 27.76
N SER A 163 1.61 6.52 26.62
CA SER A 163 2.08 6.00 25.33
C SER A 163 3.15 6.87 24.69
N SER A 164 4.11 6.24 24.01
CA SER A 164 5.09 6.87 23.13
C SER A 164 4.83 6.42 21.69
N VAL A 165 4.74 7.39 20.78
CA VAL A 165 4.68 7.16 19.33
C VAL A 165 6.06 7.44 18.76
N TRP A 166 6.63 6.41 18.17
CA TRP A 166 7.90 6.41 17.47
C TRP A 166 7.65 6.51 15.98
N ARG A 167 8.40 7.35 15.29
CA ARG A 167 8.42 7.42 13.83
C ARG A 167 9.84 7.36 13.33
N TRP A 168 10.08 6.45 12.39
CA TRP A 168 11.26 6.47 11.55
C TRP A 168 10.84 6.82 10.14
N LEU A 169 11.29 7.97 9.66
CA LEU A 169 11.16 8.36 8.26
C LEU A 169 12.51 8.17 7.59
N ILE A 170 12.64 7.09 6.82
CA ILE A 170 13.84 6.75 6.07
C ILE A 170 13.68 7.26 4.65
N THR A 171 14.61 8.10 4.19
CA THR A 171 14.66 8.64 2.84
C THR A 171 15.88 8.07 2.14
N GLN A 172 15.66 7.36 1.03
CA GLN A 172 16.71 6.77 0.20
C GLN A 172 16.68 7.38 -1.20
N PRO A 173 17.70 8.17 -1.59
CA PRO A 173 17.86 8.57 -2.97
C PRO A 173 18.10 7.33 -3.85
N LEU A 174 17.41 7.29 -4.98
CA LEU A 174 17.54 6.27 -6.00
C LEU A 174 17.96 6.91 -7.33
N THR A 175 18.61 6.12 -8.18
CA THR A 175 18.91 6.50 -9.56
C THR A 175 18.39 5.43 -10.50
N ALA A 176 17.77 5.90 -11.56
CA ALA A 176 17.43 5.08 -12.71
C ALA A 176 18.67 4.82 -13.59
N SER A 177 18.55 3.84 -14.49
CA SER A 177 19.59 3.54 -15.50
C SER A 177 19.82 4.68 -16.51
N ASP A 178 18.87 5.61 -16.63
CA ASP A 178 18.93 6.82 -17.45
C ASP A 178 19.40 8.09 -16.68
N ASP A 179 19.95 7.90 -15.46
CA ASP A 179 20.35 8.95 -14.52
C ASP A 179 19.21 9.81 -13.96
N ALA A 180 17.94 9.47 -14.20
CA ALA A 180 16.83 10.14 -13.53
C ALA A 180 16.89 9.92 -12.02
N ALA A 181 16.69 11.01 -11.27
CA ALA A 181 16.73 10.99 -9.81
C ALA A 181 15.34 10.68 -9.23
N TRP A 182 15.33 9.80 -8.24
CA TRP A 182 14.12 9.37 -7.53
C TRP A 182 14.40 9.33 -6.04
N THR A 183 13.34 9.32 -5.24
CA THR A 183 13.42 9.19 -3.79
C THR A 183 12.40 8.16 -3.33
N ALA A 184 12.85 7.20 -2.54
CA ALA A 184 11.99 6.31 -1.79
C ALA A 184 11.91 6.78 -0.32
N GLU A 185 10.71 6.83 0.22
CA GLU A 185 10.44 7.07 1.63
C GLU A 185 9.86 5.80 2.25
N LEU A 186 10.50 5.27 3.29
CA LEU A 186 9.97 4.22 4.15
C LEU A 186 9.63 4.85 5.49
N ARG A 187 8.35 4.89 5.83
CA ARG A 187 7.86 5.36 7.11
C ARG A 187 7.44 4.18 7.96
N ILE A 188 7.95 4.15 9.19
CA ILE A 188 7.61 3.15 10.20
C ILE A 188 7.12 3.89 11.43
N ASP A 189 5.85 3.71 11.79
CA ASP A 189 5.28 4.26 13.01
C ASP A 189 5.06 3.13 14.02
N ARG A 190 5.44 3.31 15.29
CA ARG A 190 5.20 2.31 16.35
C ARG A 190 4.74 2.96 17.64
N THR A 191 3.73 2.37 18.26
CA THR A 191 3.22 2.85 19.55
C THR A 191 3.61 1.89 20.66
N THR A 192 4.24 2.41 21.71
CA THR A 192 4.68 1.63 22.87
C THR A 192 4.23 2.28 24.18
N PRO A 193 4.26 1.56 25.31
CA PRO A 193 4.14 2.19 26.63
C PRO A 193 5.21 3.27 26.82
N ALA A 194 4.86 4.34 27.52
CA ALA A 194 5.76 5.46 27.77
C ALA A 194 7.09 4.99 28.40
N GLY A 195 8.21 5.45 27.85
CA GLY A 195 9.55 5.11 28.33
C GLY A 195 10.09 3.75 27.85
N THR A 196 9.33 3.03 27.02
CA THR A 196 9.78 1.78 26.40
C THR A 196 10.21 1.99 24.95
N THR A 197 11.20 1.21 24.52
CA THR A 197 11.69 1.23 23.13
C THR A 197 10.93 0.17 22.32
N PRO A 198 10.57 0.44 21.06
CA PRO A 198 9.88 -0.54 20.23
C PRO A 198 10.74 -1.77 19.96
N ALA A 199 10.09 -2.94 19.94
CA ALA A 199 10.69 -4.17 19.46
C ALA A 199 11.02 -4.07 17.96
N SER A 200 11.65 -5.12 17.42
CA SER A 200 11.84 -5.24 15.98
C SER A 200 10.51 -5.24 15.23
N VAL A 201 10.54 -4.66 14.04
CA VAL A 201 9.40 -4.30 13.20
C VAL A 201 9.47 -5.11 11.91
N PRO A 202 8.47 -5.94 11.57
CA PRO A 202 8.42 -6.54 10.25
C PRO A 202 8.19 -5.47 9.17
N VAL A 203 8.95 -5.55 8.10
CA VAL A 203 8.79 -4.78 6.85
C VAL A 203 8.71 -5.75 5.68
N ASP A 204 7.83 -6.75 5.81
CA ASP A 204 7.77 -7.97 5.01
C ASP A 204 6.79 -7.89 3.81
N GLY A 205 6.23 -6.72 3.53
CA GLY A 205 5.22 -6.53 2.48
C GLY A 205 3.82 -7.01 2.85
N SER A 206 3.62 -7.47 4.09
CA SER A 206 2.29 -7.84 4.59
C SER A 206 1.39 -6.60 4.74
N TYR A 207 0.09 -6.80 4.52
CA TYR A 207 -0.91 -5.78 4.79
C TYR A 207 -1.22 -5.74 6.30
N VAL A 208 -1.09 -4.56 6.91
CA VAL A 208 -1.43 -4.35 8.32
C VAL A 208 -2.27 -3.09 8.45
N PHE A 209 -3.54 -3.25 8.83
CA PHE A 209 -4.41 -2.12 9.13
C PHE A 209 -4.33 -1.75 10.61
N ASP A 210 -3.22 -1.13 11.01
CA ASP A 210 -3.03 -0.58 12.35
C ASP A 210 -2.38 0.82 12.29
N PHE A 211 -3.19 1.87 12.42
CA PHE A 211 -2.72 3.26 12.42
C PHE A 211 -1.68 3.58 13.50
N LYS A 212 -1.55 2.73 14.53
CA LYS A 212 -0.54 2.87 15.60
C LYS A 212 0.77 2.16 15.28
N ASN A 213 0.74 1.20 14.36
CA ASN A 213 1.84 0.32 13.99
C ASN A 213 1.90 0.12 12.47
N ASP A 214 2.17 1.22 11.76
CA ASP A 214 2.11 1.29 10.30
C ASP A 214 3.51 1.12 9.66
N VAL A 215 3.53 0.57 8.45
CA VAL A 215 4.69 0.58 7.55
C VAL A 215 4.19 1.05 6.19
N SER A 216 4.59 2.26 5.80
CA SER A 216 4.22 2.85 4.52
C SER A 216 5.44 3.11 3.66
N VAL A 217 5.33 2.78 2.38
CA VAL A 217 6.36 3.05 1.38
C VAL A 217 5.82 4.05 0.37
N THR A 218 6.64 5.03 0.01
CA THR A 218 6.32 6.01 -1.03
C THR A 218 7.49 6.12 -1.99
N LEU A 219 7.21 6.10 -3.29
CA LEU A 219 8.18 6.42 -4.33
C LEU A 219 7.79 7.74 -4.99
N CYS A 220 8.75 8.62 -5.23
CA CYS A 220 8.49 9.90 -5.89
C CYS A 220 9.67 10.36 -6.74
N ARG A 221 9.37 11.22 -7.71
CA ARG A 221 10.39 12.01 -8.44
C ARG A 221 10.89 13.15 -7.54
N PRO A 222 12.15 13.59 -7.72
CA PRO A 222 13.22 13.48 -6.70
C PRO A 222 13.00 14.22 -5.39
N GLU A 223 12.10 15.21 -5.34
CA GLU A 223 11.87 16.04 -4.15
C GLU A 223 10.59 15.69 -3.38
N CYS A 224 9.79 14.72 -3.85
CA CYS A 224 8.50 14.37 -3.21
C CYS A 224 7.57 15.57 -2.99
N ALA A 225 7.77 16.65 -3.75
CA ALA A 225 7.19 17.97 -3.47
C ALA A 225 5.74 18.08 -3.97
N ALA A 226 5.41 17.41 -5.07
CA ALA A 226 4.07 17.42 -5.65
C ALA A 226 3.32 16.11 -5.32
N PRO A 227 2.10 16.18 -4.76
CA PRO A 227 1.29 14.99 -4.48
C PRO A 227 1.12 14.06 -5.70
N ALA A 228 0.93 14.64 -6.89
CA ALA A 228 0.77 13.89 -8.15
C ALA A 228 2.01 13.08 -8.58
N GLU A 229 3.19 13.41 -8.04
CA GLU A 229 4.45 12.70 -8.30
C GLU A 229 4.72 11.59 -7.28
N ARG A 230 3.91 11.50 -6.22
CA ARG A 230 4.03 10.47 -5.20
C ARG A 230 3.27 9.23 -5.67
N ARG A 231 3.87 8.07 -5.41
CA ARG A 231 3.27 6.75 -5.54
C ARG A 231 3.25 6.18 -4.15
N VAL A 232 2.07 6.06 -3.57
CA VAL A 232 1.88 5.34 -2.31
C VAL A 232 1.88 3.86 -2.65
N LEU A 233 2.66 3.08 -1.91
CA LEU A 233 2.74 1.64 -2.12
C LEU A 233 2.17 0.91 -0.92
N GLU A 234 1.50 -0.20 -1.24
CA GLU A 234 0.79 -1.07 -0.33
C GLU A 234 1.29 -2.52 -0.51
N SER A 235 0.76 -3.45 0.28
CA SER A 235 0.99 -4.88 0.06
C SER A 235 0.61 -5.27 -1.37
N CYS A 236 1.45 -6.08 -2.03
CA CYS A 236 1.09 -6.61 -3.35
C CYS A 236 0.02 -7.71 -3.27
N THR A 237 -0.06 -8.42 -2.14
CA THR A 237 -0.88 -9.64 -2.02
C THR A 237 -2.15 -9.42 -1.22
N PHE A 238 -2.13 -8.49 -0.25
CA PHE A 238 -3.22 -8.29 0.70
C PHE A 238 -3.65 -9.62 1.35
N ASP A 239 -2.69 -10.45 1.76
CA ASP A 239 -2.97 -11.74 2.38
C ASP A 239 -3.78 -11.56 3.68
N GLY A 240 -4.77 -12.44 3.88
CA GLY A 240 -5.70 -12.36 5.02
C GLY A 240 -6.80 -11.31 4.87
N VAL A 241 -6.89 -10.62 3.72
CA VAL A 241 -7.99 -9.72 3.38
C VAL A 241 -8.99 -10.43 2.46
N ASP A 242 -10.28 -10.31 2.78
CA ASP A 242 -11.35 -10.83 1.94
C ASP A 242 -11.28 -10.24 0.53
N VAL A 243 -11.53 -11.09 -0.47
CA VAL A 243 -11.51 -10.68 -1.88
C VAL A 243 -12.91 -10.23 -2.30
N ARG A 244 -13.00 -9.07 -2.96
CA ARG A 244 -14.18 -8.71 -3.75
C ARG A 244 -13.99 -9.27 -5.14
N GLN A 245 -14.69 -10.36 -5.42
CA GLN A 245 -14.66 -11.00 -6.72
C GLN A 245 -15.75 -10.40 -7.60
N HIS A 246 -15.38 -9.89 -8.77
CA HIS A 246 -16.31 -9.30 -9.74
C HIS A 246 -16.37 -10.21 -10.96
N THR A 247 -17.53 -10.80 -11.20
CA THR A 247 -17.75 -11.71 -12.33
C THR A 247 -18.65 -11.02 -13.35
N LEU A 248 -18.16 -10.83 -14.58
CA LEU A 248 -18.91 -10.25 -15.68
C LEU A 248 -19.06 -11.25 -16.83
N THR A 249 -20.27 -11.38 -17.37
CA THR A 249 -20.53 -12.13 -18.62
C THR A 249 -20.86 -11.15 -19.74
N PHE A 250 -20.18 -11.26 -20.87
CA PHE A 250 -20.34 -10.36 -22.01
C PHE A 250 -20.35 -11.12 -23.35
N ASP A 251 -20.68 -10.43 -24.43
CA ASP A 251 -20.66 -11.02 -25.77
C ASP A 251 -19.26 -11.56 -26.13
N GLY A 252 -19.17 -12.86 -26.37
CA GLY A 252 -17.91 -13.55 -26.66
C GLY A 252 -17.14 -14.06 -25.43
N GLY A 253 -17.58 -13.83 -24.19
CA GLY A 253 -16.78 -14.26 -23.04
C GLY A 253 -17.28 -13.92 -21.64
N ASP A 254 -16.38 -14.10 -20.69
CA ASP A 254 -16.55 -13.79 -19.28
C ASP A 254 -15.21 -13.40 -18.64
N VAL A 255 -15.28 -12.65 -17.55
CA VAL A 255 -14.10 -12.28 -16.75
C VAL A 255 -14.45 -12.27 -15.27
N VAL A 256 -13.52 -12.77 -14.46
CA VAL A 256 -13.50 -12.72 -13.00
C VAL A 256 -12.34 -11.83 -12.58
N LEU A 257 -12.62 -10.80 -11.79
CA LEU A 257 -11.66 -9.79 -11.31
C LEU A 257 -11.58 -9.84 -9.79
N ASP A 258 -10.43 -10.26 -9.26
CA ASP A 258 -10.21 -10.40 -7.82
C ASP A 258 -9.54 -9.14 -7.26
N LEU A 259 -10.26 -8.45 -6.38
CA LEU A 259 -9.82 -7.24 -5.72
C LEU A 259 -9.90 -7.42 -4.20
N PRO A 260 -8.82 -7.86 -3.53
CA PRO A 260 -8.63 -7.61 -2.12
C PRO A 260 -8.81 -6.12 -1.81
N ILE A 261 -9.70 -5.83 -0.89
CA ILE A 261 -9.98 -4.48 -0.39
C ILE A 261 -10.37 -4.63 1.07
N GLY A 262 -9.93 -3.69 1.90
CA GLY A 262 -10.31 -3.68 3.30
C GLY A 262 -11.84 -3.62 3.51
N ASP A 263 -12.24 -3.70 4.78
CA ASP A 263 -13.63 -3.84 5.19
C ASP A 263 -14.13 -2.63 6.01
N SER A 264 -13.94 -1.44 5.46
CA SER A 264 -14.37 -0.17 6.02
C SER A 264 -15.79 0.10 5.59
N PHE A 265 -16.54 0.64 6.54
CA PHE A 265 -17.91 1.07 6.32
C PHE A 265 -18.04 2.12 5.20
N ALA A 266 -16.96 2.81 4.86
CA ALA A 266 -16.92 3.88 3.86
C ALA A 266 -16.14 3.52 2.57
N ALA A 267 -15.71 2.27 2.41
CA ALA A 267 -14.92 1.82 1.25
C ALA A 267 -13.74 2.75 0.92
N THR A 268 -13.04 3.24 1.95
CA THR A 268 -11.87 4.14 1.85
C THR A 268 -10.53 3.42 1.93
N GLU A 269 -10.53 2.10 2.08
CA GLU A 269 -9.29 1.37 2.29
C GLU A 269 -8.51 1.17 1.01
N PRO A 270 -7.20 1.00 1.15
CA PRO A 270 -6.40 0.56 0.03
C PRO A 270 -6.92 -0.79 -0.50
N ALA A 271 -6.81 -0.95 -1.81
CA ALA A 271 -7.18 -2.15 -2.54
C ALA A 271 -6.06 -2.50 -3.51
N MET A 272 -5.93 -3.78 -3.84
CA MET A 272 -4.98 -4.24 -4.84
C MET A 272 -5.67 -5.18 -5.81
N PHE A 273 -5.50 -4.95 -7.11
CA PHE A 273 -6.05 -5.83 -8.14
C PHE A 273 -5.04 -6.94 -8.43
N VAL A 274 -5.32 -8.14 -7.92
CA VAL A 274 -4.31 -9.21 -7.82
C VAL A 274 -4.47 -10.30 -8.87
N ARG A 275 -5.65 -10.44 -9.47
CA ARG A 275 -5.91 -11.50 -10.44
C ARG A 275 -7.07 -11.15 -11.37
N ALA A 276 -6.90 -11.49 -12.63
CA ALA A 276 -7.97 -11.56 -13.62
C ALA A 276 -7.94 -12.90 -14.35
N GLU A 277 -9.08 -13.54 -14.50
CA GLU A 277 -9.20 -14.76 -15.30
C GLU A 277 -10.52 -14.80 -16.07
N GLY A 278 -10.55 -15.57 -17.16
CA GLY A 278 -11.78 -15.70 -17.93
C GLY A 278 -11.58 -16.28 -19.31
N GLN A 279 -12.54 -15.98 -20.19
CA GLN A 279 -12.52 -16.38 -21.59
C GLN A 279 -12.88 -15.21 -22.50
N LEU A 280 -12.21 -15.10 -23.64
CA LEU A 280 -12.54 -14.19 -24.73
C LEU A 280 -12.50 -14.93 -26.06
N ASP A 281 -13.61 -14.92 -26.80
CA ASP A 281 -13.77 -15.52 -28.13
C ASP A 281 -13.29 -16.99 -28.19
N GLY A 282 -13.50 -17.73 -27.10
CA GLY A 282 -13.11 -19.12 -26.93
C GLY A 282 -11.71 -19.35 -26.34
N ALA A 283 -10.85 -18.34 -26.28
CA ALA A 283 -9.53 -18.42 -25.67
C ALA A 283 -9.57 -18.09 -24.17
N ARG A 284 -8.93 -18.91 -23.35
CA ARG A 284 -8.81 -18.67 -21.89
C ARG A 284 -7.62 -17.78 -21.58
N PHE A 285 -7.75 -16.95 -20.56
CA PHE A 285 -6.64 -16.18 -20.00
C PHE A 285 -6.66 -16.23 -18.47
N VAL A 286 -5.47 -16.10 -17.89
CA VAL A 286 -5.22 -15.91 -16.46
C VAL A 286 -4.07 -14.91 -16.38
N VAL A 287 -4.27 -13.86 -15.60
CA VAL A 287 -3.31 -12.76 -15.44
C VAL A 287 -3.18 -12.47 -13.95
N GLU A 288 -1.95 -12.55 -13.45
CA GLU A 288 -1.58 -12.31 -12.05
C GLU A 288 -0.40 -11.32 -11.93
N ASP A 289 0.21 -10.96 -13.07
CA ASP A 289 1.30 -9.99 -13.09
C ASP A 289 0.75 -8.60 -12.76
N TYR A 290 1.28 -7.99 -11.69
CA TYR A 290 0.91 -6.65 -11.24
C TYR A 290 0.96 -5.61 -12.38
N PHE A 291 1.94 -5.70 -13.28
CA PHE A 291 2.07 -4.72 -14.36
C PHE A 291 1.03 -4.89 -15.46
N ASP A 292 0.41 -6.07 -15.56
CA ASP A 292 -0.69 -6.34 -16.49
C ASP A 292 -2.08 -6.07 -15.89
N LEU A 293 -2.17 -5.84 -14.57
CA LEU A 293 -3.42 -5.61 -13.83
C LEU A 293 -3.54 -4.16 -13.35
N VAL A 294 -4.28 -3.32 -14.07
CA VAL A 294 -4.45 -1.88 -13.78
C VAL A 294 -5.79 -1.66 -13.09
N TYR A 295 -5.79 -0.88 -12.02
CA TYR A 295 -6.98 -0.56 -11.25
C TYR A 295 -7.04 0.92 -10.93
N ASN A 296 -8.22 1.51 -11.13
CA ASN A 296 -8.50 2.88 -10.71
C ASN A 296 -9.93 2.96 -10.16
N PRO A 297 -10.11 3.30 -8.87
CA PRO A 297 -11.42 3.56 -8.30
C PRO A 297 -11.80 5.05 -8.40
N GLU A 298 -13.09 5.33 -8.50
CA GLU A 298 -13.60 6.62 -8.06
C GLU A 298 -13.50 6.75 -6.53
N HIS A 299 -13.68 7.97 -6.01
CA HIS A 299 -13.69 8.24 -4.57
C HIS A 299 -14.59 7.26 -3.81
N HIS A 300 -14.02 6.54 -2.84
CA HIS A 300 -14.70 5.47 -2.07
C HIS A 300 -15.08 4.20 -2.86
N HIS A 301 -14.44 3.94 -4.00
CA HIS A 301 -14.63 2.71 -4.78
C HIS A 301 -16.09 2.44 -5.20
N PHE A 302 -16.94 3.47 -5.23
CA PHE A 302 -18.33 3.39 -5.72
C PHE A 302 -18.39 3.07 -7.21
N ARG A 303 -17.34 3.44 -7.95
CA ARG A 303 -17.08 2.96 -9.30
C ARG A 303 -15.67 2.42 -9.38
N ARG A 304 -15.52 1.38 -10.18
CA ARG A 304 -14.29 0.60 -10.29
C ARG A 304 -13.97 0.39 -11.75
N ASP A 305 -12.82 0.89 -12.14
CA ASP A 305 -12.28 0.70 -13.47
C ASP A 305 -11.09 -0.26 -13.41
N PHE A 306 -11.09 -1.24 -14.31
CA PHE A 306 -10.08 -2.28 -14.42
C PHE A 306 -9.57 -2.32 -15.85
N LEU A 307 -8.29 -2.56 -16.01
CA LEU A 307 -7.69 -2.87 -17.30
C LEU A 307 -6.73 -4.05 -17.12
N VAL A 308 -6.88 -5.06 -17.98
CA VAL A 308 -6.15 -6.31 -17.95
C VAL A 308 -5.43 -6.46 -19.28
N PHE A 309 -4.10 -6.56 -19.26
CA PHE A 309 -3.30 -6.96 -20.42
C PHE A 309 -3.11 -8.47 -20.45
N PHE A 310 -3.26 -9.07 -21.63
CA PHE A 310 -3.04 -10.49 -21.82
C PHE A 310 -1.56 -10.77 -22.09
N ALA A 311 -1.06 -11.91 -21.59
CA ALA A 311 0.30 -12.37 -21.89
C ALA A 311 0.58 -12.51 -23.40
N ALA A 312 -0.45 -12.76 -24.20
CA ALA A 312 -0.40 -12.68 -25.66
C ALA A 312 -1.76 -12.20 -26.20
N PRO A 313 -1.79 -11.47 -27.34
CA PRO A 313 -3.03 -11.00 -27.92
C PRO A 313 -4.03 -12.13 -28.22
N ILE A 314 -5.31 -11.87 -27.93
CA ILE A 314 -6.43 -12.75 -28.28
C ILE A 314 -7.18 -12.10 -29.44
N GLY A 315 -7.01 -12.65 -30.64
CA GLY A 315 -7.49 -12.01 -31.86
C GLY A 315 -6.76 -10.69 -32.11
N GLU A 316 -7.50 -9.59 -32.15
CA GLU A 316 -6.95 -8.23 -32.32
C GLU A 316 -6.74 -7.49 -30.98
N ALA A 317 -7.16 -8.09 -29.86
CA ALA A 317 -7.10 -7.45 -28.55
C ALA A 317 -5.82 -7.83 -27.79
N CYS A 318 -5.12 -6.84 -27.25
CA CYS A 318 -4.04 -7.05 -26.31
C CYS A 318 -4.54 -7.12 -24.86
N GLY A 319 -5.80 -6.76 -24.60
CA GLY A 319 -6.37 -6.76 -23.26
C GLY A 319 -7.88 -6.53 -23.22
N LEU A 320 -8.39 -6.42 -22.00
CA LEU A 320 -9.79 -6.16 -21.67
C LEU A 320 -9.87 -5.04 -20.63
N MET A 321 -10.75 -4.07 -20.87
CA MET A 321 -11.02 -2.95 -19.98
C MET A 321 -12.47 -3.03 -19.51
N VAL A 322 -12.69 -2.93 -18.21
CA VAL A 322 -14.00 -2.86 -17.56
C VAL A 322 -14.10 -1.50 -16.89
N THR A 323 -15.03 -0.66 -17.32
CA THR A 323 -15.26 0.65 -16.68
C THR A 323 -16.69 0.78 -16.18
N GLU A 324 -16.92 1.75 -15.31
CA GLU A 324 -18.24 2.09 -14.78
C GLU A 324 -18.88 0.94 -13.97
N LEU A 325 -18.06 0.03 -13.42
CA LEU A 325 -18.58 -1.06 -12.59
C LEU A 325 -18.97 -0.52 -11.22
N ASP A 326 -20.27 -0.49 -10.94
CA ASP A 326 -20.81 -0.22 -9.61
C ASP A 326 -20.92 -1.54 -8.83
N PRO A 327 -20.13 -1.76 -7.77
CA PRO A 327 -20.18 -2.99 -6.98
C PRO A 327 -21.43 -3.10 -6.09
N PHE A 328 -22.19 -2.02 -5.91
CA PHE A 328 -23.41 -1.95 -5.11
C PHE A 328 -24.68 -2.00 -5.96
N ALA A 329 -24.58 -1.66 -7.25
CA ALA A 329 -25.63 -1.78 -8.25
C ALA A 329 -25.11 -2.50 -9.52
N PRO A 330 -24.68 -3.77 -9.43
CA PRO A 330 -24.08 -4.49 -10.56
C PRO A 330 -25.05 -4.69 -11.75
N GLU A 331 -26.36 -4.47 -11.54
CA GLU A 331 -27.35 -4.40 -12.60
C GLU A 331 -27.21 -3.16 -13.51
N GLU A 332 -26.56 -2.10 -13.03
CA GLU A 332 -26.08 -0.99 -13.86
C GLU A 332 -24.87 -1.50 -14.64
N LEU A 333 -25.14 -1.95 -15.87
CA LEU A 333 -24.15 -2.69 -16.65
C LEU A 333 -22.90 -1.85 -16.92
N ALA A 334 -21.77 -2.37 -16.42
CA ALA A 334 -20.42 -1.90 -16.75
C ALA A 334 -20.17 -1.92 -18.27
N VAL A 335 -19.15 -1.19 -18.70
CA VAL A 335 -18.69 -1.20 -20.09
C VAL A 335 -17.48 -2.12 -20.20
N VAL A 336 -17.61 -3.21 -20.96
CA VAL A 336 -16.49 -4.08 -21.31
C VAL A 336 -15.97 -3.71 -22.69
N SER A 337 -14.71 -3.31 -22.79
CA SER A 337 -14.04 -2.99 -24.05
C SER A 337 -12.81 -3.85 -24.27
N LEU A 338 -12.59 -4.29 -25.50
CA LEU A 338 -11.31 -4.82 -25.94
C LEU A 338 -10.36 -3.65 -26.18
N VAL A 339 -9.10 -3.82 -25.80
CA VAL A 339 -8.08 -2.78 -25.94
C VAL A 339 -6.91 -3.22 -26.83
N ASP A 340 -6.25 -2.23 -27.42
CA ASP A 340 -4.95 -2.40 -28.05
C ASP A 340 -3.84 -2.51 -27.00
N CYS A 341 -2.59 -2.65 -27.45
CA CYS A 341 -1.43 -2.84 -26.58
C CYS A 341 -1.02 -1.56 -25.83
N ASP A 342 -1.61 -0.42 -26.15
CA ASP A 342 -1.41 0.85 -25.43
C ASP A 342 -2.57 1.11 -24.44
N GLY A 343 -3.52 0.16 -24.31
CA GLY A 343 -4.71 0.29 -23.46
C GLY A 343 -5.88 1.05 -24.10
N GLY A 344 -5.75 1.47 -25.36
CA GLY A 344 -6.79 2.18 -26.10
C GLY A 344 -7.96 1.26 -26.46
N ALA A 345 -9.20 1.72 -26.23
CA ALA A 345 -10.39 0.95 -26.58
C ALA A 345 -10.54 0.76 -28.11
N VAL A 346 -10.63 -0.50 -28.54
CA VAL A 346 -10.79 -0.89 -29.96
C VAL A 346 -12.23 -1.25 -30.28
N SER A 347 -12.91 -2.00 -29.40
CA SER A 347 -14.31 -2.37 -29.56
C SER A 347 -14.97 -2.66 -28.22
N THR A 348 -16.30 -2.52 -28.14
CA THR A 348 -17.08 -2.78 -26.91
C THR A 348 -17.82 -4.11 -27.03
N ARG A 349 -17.97 -4.83 -25.92
CA ARG A 349 -18.78 -6.04 -25.78
C ARG A 349 -19.99 -5.75 -24.92
N ALA A 350 -21.16 -6.20 -25.34
CA ALA A 350 -22.38 -6.04 -24.56
C ALA A 350 -22.32 -6.92 -23.31
N VAL A 351 -22.44 -6.32 -22.13
CA VAL A 351 -22.52 -7.04 -20.86
C VAL A 351 -23.93 -7.58 -20.68
N SER A 352 -24.04 -8.82 -20.24
CA SER A 352 -25.31 -9.53 -20.03
C SER A 352 -25.58 -9.85 -18.56
N ALA A 353 -24.53 -9.91 -17.75
CA ALA A 353 -24.61 -10.10 -16.31
C ALA A 353 -23.34 -9.56 -15.63
N ALA A 354 -23.50 -9.06 -14.41
CA ALA A 354 -22.41 -8.81 -13.48
C ALA A 354 -22.83 -9.26 -12.08
N VAL A 355 -21.88 -9.84 -11.33
CA VAL A 355 -22.06 -10.28 -9.95
C VAL A 355 -20.84 -9.85 -9.16
N VAL A 356 -21.05 -9.31 -7.96
CA VAL A 356 -19.97 -8.99 -7.03
C VAL A 356 -20.18 -9.77 -5.75
N GLU A 357 -19.21 -10.60 -5.39
CA GLU A 357 -19.25 -11.45 -4.21
C GLU A 357 -18.07 -11.15 -3.29
N ARG A 358 -18.24 -11.47 -2.01
CA ARG A 358 -17.14 -11.46 -1.06
C ARG A 358 -16.67 -12.89 -0.83
N VAL A 359 -15.41 -13.15 -1.12
CA VAL A 359 -14.78 -14.46 -0.97
C VAL A 359 -13.75 -14.37 0.16
N PRO A 360 -13.91 -15.14 1.26
CA PRO A 360 -12.90 -15.20 2.30
C PRO A 360 -11.58 -15.76 1.77
N ARG A 361 -10.46 -15.18 2.22
CA ARG A 361 -9.11 -15.59 1.80
C ARG A 361 -8.31 -16.18 2.95
#